data_AF-A0A9D6UZM6-F1
#
_entry.id   AF-A0A9D6UZM6-F1
#
_cell.length_a   1.000
_cell.length_b   1.000
_cell.length_c   1.000
_cell.angle_alpha   90.00
_cell.angle_beta   90.00
_cell.angle_gamma   90.00
#
_symmetry.space_group_name_H-M   'P 1'
#
loop_
_entity.id
_entity.type
_entity.pdbx_description
1 polymer ?
#
loop_
_entity_poly.entity_id
_entity_poly.type
_entity_poly.pdbx_seq_one_letter_code
_entity_poly.pdbx_strand_id
1 'polypeptide(L)'
;MNFLNPDNVRLVPGQSVQGIFVTFPGDPGQVGFFVRSVSSVSKPNQGMDIQLRAGVIRFNDVILVLTMIKVASNDTDEMFDIWWNYHSQDGVENFQRISEQDTITVHFYNEQGKGVSFAAENSFQRFFKYVEPIIKKAKPWTEIDFDRSVRGFCAQSYPKENLWDMIELRPDAPGTGPDKPKGADDYDGYIPLDLRDFYSYDPSEGHCIRIIPSMLEQDAVLGNPEEYLHAAPVKSVLRCGFRWVKGFPVAPIPYIPGLGLAVPPDDKEL
;
A
#
# COMPACT_ATOMS: atom_id res chain seq x y z
N MET A 1 -18.64 25.55 -6.94
CA MET A 1 -18.05 24.63 -5.93
C MET A 1 -19.05 24.48 -4.81
N ASN A 2 -19.45 23.25 -4.49
CA ASN A 2 -20.32 22.98 -3.35
C ASN A 2 -19.46 23.01 -2.08
N PHE A 3 -19.74 23.93 -1.17
CA PHE A 3 -19.09 23.97 0.14
C PHE A 3 -19.67 22.85 0.99
N LEU A 4 -18.87 21.82 1.26
CA LEU A 4 -19.21 20.79 2.23
C LEU A 4 -18.95 21.37 3.62
N ASN A 5 -20.01 21.55 4.41
CA ASN A 5 -19.84 21.81 5.84
C ASN A 5 -19.46 20.48 6.51
N PRO A 6 -18.28 20.36 7.14
CA PRO A 6 -17.87 19.14 7.85
C PRO A 6 -18.92 18.68 8.88
N ASP A 7 -19.65 19.60 9.50
CA ASP A 7 -20.72 19.29 10.47
C ASP A 7 -21.94 18.60 9.81
N ASN A 8 -22.06 18.72 8.49
CA ASN A 8 -23.14 18.11 7.70
C ASN A 8 -22.70 16.80 7.01
N VAL A 9 -21.42 16.42 7.11
CA VAL A 9 -20.93 15.14 6.58
C VAL A 9 -21.43 14.02 7.48
N ARG A 10 -22.49 13.33 7.03
CA ARG A 10 -23.01 12.14 7.70
C ARG A 10 -22.53 10.90 6.97
N LEU A 11 -21.70 10.10 7.64
CA LEU A 11 -21.38 8.75 7.18
C LEU A 11 -22.68 7.93 7.06
N VAL A 12 -22.84 7.20 5.96
CA VAL A 12 -24.01 6.36 5.71
C VAL A 12 -24.06 5.23 6.77
N PRO A 13 -25.25 4.76 7.22
CA PRO A 13 -25.32 3.62 8.14
C PRO A 13 -24.51 2.42 7.64
N GLY A 14 -23.58 1.91 8.46
CA GLY A 14 -22.64 0.83 8.12
C GLY A 14 -21.25 1.30 7.67
N GLN A 15 -21.06 2.58 7.37
CA GLN A 15 -19.77 3.16 7.01
C GLN A 15 -19.05 3.70 8.26
N SER A 16 -17.84 3.20 8.51
CA SER A 16 -17.01 3.61 9.65
C SER A 16 -16.05 4.75 9.30
N VAL A 17 -15.72 4.93 8.01
CA VAL A 17 -14.82 6.00 7.55
C VAL A 17 -15.09 6.44 6.10
N GLN A 18 -14.77 7.70 5.78
CA GLN A 18 -14.75 8.23 4.42
C GLN A 18 -13.67 9.30 4.25
N GLY A 19 -12.94 9.27 3.11
CA GLY A 19 -12.13 10.40 2.67
C GLY A 19 -12.97 11.34 1.80
N ILE A 20 -13.07 12.61 2.16
CA ILE A 20 -13.86 13.60 1.43
C ILE A 20 -13.07 14.90 1.30
N PHE A 21 -13.15 15.54 0.13
CA PHE A 21 -12.67 16.90 -0.03
C PHE A 21 -13.61 17.92 0.61
N VAL A 22 -13.07 18.77 1.47
CA VAL A 22 -13.81 19.78 2.23
C VAL A 22 -13.23 21.14 1.93
N THR A 23 -14.09 22.10 1.60
CA THR A 23 -13.69 23.50 1.41
C THR A 23 -14.11 24.31 2.63
N PHE A 24 -13.13 24.97 3.27
CA PHE A 24 -13.41 25.90 4.36
C PHE A 24 -13.42 27.34 3.83
N PRO A 25 -14.25 28.24 4.39
CA PRO A 25 -14.19 29.66 4.05
C PRO A 25 -12.80 30.24 4.32
N GLY A 26 -12.08 30.63 3.26
CA GLY A 26 -10.73 31.21 3.37
C GLY A 26 -9.57 30.21 3.25
N ASP A 27 -9.85 28.94 3.00
CA ASP A 27 -8.85 27.87 2.79
C ASP A 27 -9.09 27.23 1.40
N PRO A 28 -8.04 26.94 0.60
CA PRO A 28 -8.18 26.23 -0.68
C PRO A 28 -8.88 24.86 -0.59
N GLY A 29 -9.10 24.34 0.62
CA GLY A 29 -9.82 23.10 0.86
C GLY A 29 -8.87 21.92 0.93
N GLN A 30 -9.22 20.94 1.75
CA GLN A 30 -8.39 19.78 2.07
C GLN A 30 -9.22 18.50 2.03
N VAL A 31 -8.57 17.40 1.68
CA VAL A 31 -9.10 16.06 1.88
C VAL A 31 -9.01 15.73 3.37
N GLY A 32 -10.17 15.63 4.01
CA GLY A 32 -10.33 15.23 5.40
C GLY A 32 -10.82 13.79 5.51
N PHE A 33 -10.40 13.10 6.57
CA PHE A 33 -10.90 11.77 6.91
C PHE A 33 -11.98 11.85 7.96
N PHE A 34 -13.18 11.44 7.60
CA PHE A 34 -14.35 11.46 8.47
C PHE A 34 -14.52 10.07 9.04
N VAL A 35 -14.36 9.95 10.36
CA VAL A 35 -14.34 8.69 11.08
C VAL A 35 -15.49 8.65 12.10
N ARG A 36 -16.32 7.61 12.04
CA ARG A 36 -17.29 7.32 13.11
C ARG A 36 -16.62 6.41 14.12
N SER A 37 -16.25 6.97 15.27
CA SER A 37 -15.69 6.17 16.36
C SER A 37 -16.81 5.61 17.24
N VAL A 38 -16.63 4.37 17.69
CA VAL A 38 -17.53 3.69 18.63
C VAL A 38 -17.06 3.82 20.08
N SER A 39 -15.78 4.15 20.28
CA SER A 39 -15.22 4.50 21.58
C SER A 39 -15.43 5.99 21.90
N SER A 40 -15.39 6.31 23.19
CA SER A 40 -15.56 7.68 23.68
C SER A 40 -14.28 8.49 23.47
N VAL A 41 -13.88 8.68 22.20
CA VAL A 41 -12.85 9.61 21.71
C VAL A 41 -13.33 11.04 22.01
N SER A 42 -13.36 11.38 23.30
CA SER A 42 -14.10 12.52 23.85
C SER A 42 -13.17 13.58 24.44
N LYS A 43 -11.86 13.32 24.43
CA LYS A 43 -10.86 14.21 25.04
C LYS A 43 -9.62 14.39 24.15
N PRO A 44 -9.49 15.53 23.44
CA PRO A 44 -8.31 15.84 22.61
C PRO A 44 -6.97 15.93 23.38
N ASN A 45 -6.97 15.89 24.71
CA ASN A 45 -5.79 16.09 25.56
C ASN A 45 -5.25 14.80 26.22
N GLN A 46 -5.83 13.63 25.96
CA GLN A 46 -5.26 12.35 26.42
C GLN A 46 -4.54 11.73 25.23
N GLY A 47 -3.20 11.67 25.28
CA GLY A 47 -2.29 11.25 24.21
C GLY A 47 -2.84 10.17 23.27
N MET A 48 -3.55 10.61 22.23
CA MET A 48 -3.98 9.78 21.13
C MET A 48 -2.81 9.68 20.17
N ASP A 49 -2.41 8.44 19.87
CA ASP A 49 -1.44 8.18 18.81
C ASP A 49 -2.21 7.85 17.53
N ILE A 50 -2.03 8.66 16.50
CA ILE A 50 -2.65 8.46 15.19
C ILE A 50 -1.55 8.00 14.25
N GLN A 51 -1.66 6.75 13.81
CA GLN A 51 -0.77 6.17 12.83
C GLN A 51 -1.50 6.08 11.49
N LEU A 52 -0.83 6.54 10.46
CA LEU A 52 -1.32 6.49 9.09
C LEU A 52 -0.53 5.41 8.35
N ARG A 53 -1.19 4.63 7.49
CA ARG A 53 -0.55 3.72 6.53
C ARG A 53 -1.22 3.78 5.17
N ALA A 54 -0.48 3.45 4.12
CA ALA A 54 -1.00 3.42 2.77
C ALA A 54 -0.33 2.30 1.97
N GLY A 55 -1.07 1.69 1.06
CA GLY A 55 -0.60 0.60 0.25
C GLY A 55 -1.33 0.52 -1.09
N VAL A 56 -0.66 -0.10 -2.05
CA VAL A 56 -1.22 -0.41 -3.37
C VAL A 56 -1.27 -1.92 -3.54
N ILE A 57 -2.43 -2.44 -3.90
CA ILE A 57 -2.68 -3.87 -4.04
C ILE A 57 -3.20 -4.10 -5.45
N ARG A 58 -2.57 -4.99 -6.20
CA ARG A 58 -3.10 -5.45 -7.48
C ARG A 58 -3.92 -6.71 -7.23
N PHE A 59 -5.23 -6.64 -7.50
CA PHE A 59 -6.13 -7.77 -7.34
C PHE A 59 -6.95 -7.95 -8.62
N ASN A 60 -6.79 -9.10 -9.27
CA ASN A 60 -7.20 -9.30 -10.66
C ASN A 60 -6.60 -8.22 -11.58
N ASP A 61 -7.44 -7.53 -12.35
CA ASP A 61 -7.08 -6.42 -13.24
C ASP A 61 -7.26 -5.03 -12.60
N VAL A 62 -7.60 -4.96 -11.31
CA VAL A 62 -7.86 -3.70 -10.60
C VAL A 62 -6.68 -3.36 -9.68
N ILE A 63 -6.26 -2.10 -9.70
CA ILE A 63 -5.33 -1.56 -8.71
C ILE A 63 -6.13 -0.93 -7.58
N LEU A 64 -6.06 -1.52 -6.40
CA LEU A 64 -6.70 -1.05 -5.18
C LEU A 64 -5.70 -0.19 -4.41
N VAL A 65 -6.07 1.06 -4.17
CA VAL A 65 -5.29 1.98 -3.33
C VAL A 65 -5.97 2.07 -1.98
N LEU A 66 -5.24 1.74 -0.92
CA LEU A 66 -5.73 1.68 0.44
C LEU A 66 -4.96 2.69 1.29
N THR A 67 -5.67 3.51 2.06
CA THR A 67 -5.10 4.21 3.20
C THR A 67 -5.77 3.73 4.48
N MET A 68 -4.99 3.46 5.51
CA MET A 68 -5.47 3.08 6.83
C MET A 68 -5.09 4.10 7.88
N ILE A 69 -5.95 4.21 8.89
CA ILE A 69 -5.78 5.06 10.06
C ILE A 69 -5.93 4.14 11.27
N LYS A 70 -4.89 4.05 12.08
CA LYS A 70 -4.95 3.42 13.40
C LYS A 70 -4.93 4.51 14.45
N VAL A 71 -5.87 4.42 15.38
CA VAL A 71 -6.03 5.35 16.49
C VAL A 71 -5.86 4.55 17.76
N ALA A 72 -4.73 4.76 18.43
CA ALA A 72 -4.45 4.14 19.71
C ALA A 72 -4.79 5.13 20.84
N SER A 73 -5.55 4.64 21.81
CA SER A 73 -5.83 5.32 23.08
C SER A 73 -5.51 4.36 24.22
N ASN A 74 -5.46 4.87 25.46
CA ASN A 74 -5.10 4.06 26.62
C ASN A 74 -5.92 2.77 26.79
N ASP A 75 -7.16 2.76 26.30
CA ASP A 75 -8.11 1.66 26.54
C ASP A 75 -8.54 0.92 25.25
N THR A 76 -8.33 1.50 24.07
CA THR A 76 -8.78 0.93 22.78
C THR A 76 -7.90 1.33 21.61
N ASP A 77 -7.65 0.37 20.72
CA ASP A 77 -7.11 0.57 19.38
C ASP A 77 -8.25 0.43 18.35
N GLU A 78 -8.47 1.46 17.54
CA GLU A 78 -9.43 1.42 16.42
C GLU A 78 -8.70 1.56 15.08
N MET A 79 -9.12 0.75 14.09
CA MET A 79 -8.56 0.78 12.73
C MET A 79 -9.62 1.08 11.68
N PHE A 80 -9.27 1.99 10.78
CA PHE A 80 -10.10 2.47 9.69
C PHE A 80 -9.38 2.26 8.37
N ASP A 81 -10.13 1.88 7.34
CA ASP A 81 -9.64 1.60 5.99
C ASP A 81 -10.43 2.41 4.96
N ILE A 82 -9.71 3.06 4.05
CA ILE A 82 -10.28 3.89 2.99
C ILE A 82 -9.72 3.41 1.66
N TRP A 83 -10.62 2.98 0.78
CA TRP A 83 -10.30 2.52 -0.55
C TRP A 83 -10.50 3.64 -1.57
N TRP A 84 -9.48 3.95 -2.34
CA TRP A 84 -9.47 5.05 -3.30
C TRP A 84 -9.65 4.52 -4.71
N ASN A 85 -10.73 4.92 -5.36
CA ASN A 85 -10.98 4.60 -6.76
C ASN A 85 -10.58 5.76 -7.67
N TYR A 86 -9.41 5.65 -8.30
CA TYR A 86 -8.88 6.66 -9.21
C TYR A 86 -9.81 6.93 -10.42
N HIS A 87 -10.51 5.90 -10.91
CA HIS A 87 -11.41 6.00 -12.06
C HIS A 87 -12.87 6.36 -11.67
N SER A 88 -13.13 6.67 -10.41
CA SER A 88 -14.42 7.25 -10.00
C SER A 88 -14.57 8.69 -10.51
N GLN A 89 -15.80 9.23 -10.47
CA GLN A 89 -16.12 10.57 -10.98
C GLN A 89 -15.16 11.66 -10.48
N ASP A 90 -14.80 11.62 -9.19
CA ASP A 90 -13.91 12.59 -8.54
C ASP A 90 -12.52 12.00 -8.21
N GLY A 91 -12.23 10.79 -8.70
CA GLY A 91 -11.04 10.01 -8.32
C GLY A 91 -9.72 10.71 -8.66
N VAL A 92 -9.60 11.23 -9.88
CA VAL A 92 -8.39 11.95 -10.34
C VAL A 92 -8.14 13.19 -9.48
N GLU A 93 -9.18 13.98 -9.22
CA GLU A 93 -9.08 15.21 -8.44
C GLU A 93 -8.71 14.90 -6.97
N ASN A 94 -9.29 13.85 -6.38
CA ASN A 94 -8.99 13.40 -5.03
C ASN A 94 -7.53 12.93 -4.88
N PHE A 95 -7.01 12.17 -5.86
CA PHE A 95 -5.61 11.75 -5.89
C PHE A 95 -4.67 12.95 -5.99
N GLN A 96 -4.98 13.92 -6.86
CA GLN A 96 -4.16 15.12 -6.99
C GLN A 96 -4.13 15.92 -5.68
N ARG A 97 -5.30 16.16 -5.07
CA ARG A 97 -5.42 16.95 -3.83
C ARG A 97 -4.70 16.31 -2.66
N ILE A 98 -4.87 15.01 -2.43
CA ILE A 98 -4.15 14.34 -1.34
C ILE A 98 -2.64 14.27 -1.61
N SER A 99 -2.20 14.37 -2.87
CA SER A 99 -0.79 14.44 -3.23
C SER A 99 -0.16 15.83 -3.02
N GLU A 100 -0.99 16.88 -2.99
CA GLU A 100 -0.58 18.29 -2.94
C GLU A 100 -0.79 18.95 -1.57
N GLN A 101 -1.76 18.51 -0.78
CA GLN A 101 -2.06 19.11 0.52
C GLN A 101 -0.97 18.82 1.56
N ASP A 102 -0.55 19.79 2.36
CA ASP A 102 0.51 19.61 3.37
C ASP A 102 0.02 18.91 4.64
N THR A 103 -1.27 19.00 4.92
CA THR A 103 -1.89 18.47 6.13
C THR A 103 -3.06 17.56 5.81
N ILE A 104 -3.22 16.51 6.62
CA ILE A 104 -4.41 15.68 6.66
C ILE A 104 -5.13 15.97 7.97
N THR A 105 -6.43 16.23 7.88
CA THR A 105 -7.28 16.34 9.07
C THR A 105 -8.16 15.11 9.23
N VAL A 106 -8.08 14.45 10.38
CA VAL A 106 -8.96 13.36 10.78
C VAL A 106 -10.05 13.91 11.70
N HIS A 107 -11.29 13.85 11.26
CA HIS A 107 -12.48 14.30 11.98
C HIS A 107 -13.19 13.08 12.58
N PHE A 108 -13.16 12.97 13.90
CA PHE A 108 -13.88 11.94 14.65
C PHE A 108 -15.25 12.46 15.03
N TYR A 109 -16.29 11.66 14.78
CA TYR A 109 -17.66 11.95 15.20
C TYR A 109 -18.20 10.83 16.08
N ASN A 110 -18.89 11.22 17.16
CA ASN A 110 -19.68 10.31 17.97
C ASN A 110 -21.14 10.25 17.47
N GLU A 111 -21.96 9.39 18.07
CA GLU A 111 -23.39 9.24 17.73
C GLU A 111 -24.21 10.53 17.91
N GLN A 112 -23.72 11.47 18.72
CA GLN A 112 -24.37 12.76 19.00
C GLN A 112 -23.92 13.86 18.03
N GLY A 113 -23.04 13.55 17.06
CA GLY A 113 -22.51 14.51 16.09
C GLY A 113 -21.47 15.48 16.67
N LYS A 114 -21.05 15.31 17.92
CA LYS A 114 -19.98 16.11 18.52
C LYS A 114 -18.64 15.53 18.09
N GLY A 115 -17.81 16.33 17.42
CA GLY A 115 -16.55 15.87 16.86
C GLY A 115 -15.29 16.45 17.49
N VAL A 116 -14.19 15.71 17.35
CA VAL A 116 -12.81 16.16 17.59
C VAL A 116 -12.05 16.04 16.28
N SER A 117 -11.23 17.03 15.93
CA SER A 117 -10.42 17.01 14.72
C SER A 117 -8.94 17.01 15.08
N PHE A 118 -8.16 16.17 14.39
CA PHE A 118 -6.72 16.10 14.53
C PHE A 118 -6.08 16.38 13.18
N ALA A 119 -5.25 17.41 13.12
CA ALA A 119 -4.44 17.71 11.95
C ALA A 119 -3.05 17.07 12.14
N ALA A 120 -2.59 16.37 11.12
CA ALA A 120 -1.24 15.80 11.04
C ALA A 120 -0.60 16.20 9.71
N GLU A 121 0.74 16.13 9.64
CA GLU A 121 1.46 16.23 8.38
C GLU A 121 0.99 15.15 7.42
N ASN A 122 0.82 15.50 6.15
CA ASN A 122 0.37 14.58 5.13
C ASN A 122 1.51 13.64 4.68
N SER A 123 1.65 12.52 5.39
CA SER A 123 2.58 11.44 5.02
C SER A 123 2.19 10.70 3.73
N PHE A 124 0.99 10.92 3.18
CA PHE A 124 0.53 10.28 1.96
C PHE A 124 0.95 11.01 0.67
N GLN A 125 1.45 12.25 0.74
CA GLN A 125 1.80 13.04 -0.46
C GLN A 125 2.67 12.26 -1.45
N ARG A 126 3.79 11.70 -0.96
CA ARG A 126 4.76 10.97 -1.78
C ARG A 126 4.14 9.69 -2.36
N PHE A 127 3.39 8.97 -1.54
CA PHE A 127 2.72 7.73 -1.95
C PHE A 127 1.74 7.99 -3.11
N PHE A 128 0.88 9.00 -3.01
CA PHE A 128 -0.08 9.30 -4.09
C PHE A 128 0.60 9.83 -5.35
N LYS A 129 1.67 10.65 -5.22
CA LYS A 129 2.50 11.06 -6.38
C LYS A 129 3.12 9.88 -7.10
N TYR A 130 3.54 8.85 -6.35
CA TYR A 130 4.16 7.64 -6.91
C TYR A 130 3.14 6.71 -7.57
N VAL A 131 1.96 6.53 -6.97
CA VAL A 131 0.95 5.58 -7.44
C VAL A 131 0.19 6.08 -8.67
N GLU A 132 -0.04 7.38 -8.80
CA GLU A 132 -0.81 7.95 -9.92
C GLU A 132 -0.26 7.54 -11.31
N PRO A 133 1.06 7.65 -11.61
CA PRO A 133 1.61 7.17 -12.88
C PRO A 133 1.44 5.67 -13.13
N ILE A 134 1.40 4.85 -12.07
CA ILE A 134 1.21 3.39 -12.18
C ILE A 134 -0.23 3.11 -12.60
N ILE A 135 -1.20 3.76 -11.96
CA ILE A 135 -2.62 3.62 -12.29
C ILE A 135 -2.91 4.09 -13.72
N LYS A 136 -2.34 5.23 -14.15
CA LYS A 136 -2.53 5.75 -15.51
C LYS A 136 -2.08 4.79 -16.61
N LYS A 137 -1.13 3.89 -16.32
CA LYS A 137 -0.64 2.87 -17.26
C LYS A 137 -1.44 1.56 -17.21
N ALA A 138 -2.24 1.37 -16.16
CA ALA A 138 -3.06 0.18 -16.00
C ALA A 138 -4.29 0.23 -16.93
N LYS A 139 -4.87 -0.95 -17.17
CA LYS A 139 -6.16 -1.04 -17.86
C LYS A 139 -7.24 -0.36 -17.00
N PRO A 140 -8.05 0.57 -17.55
CA PRO A 140 -9.13 1.18 -16.79
C PRO A 140 -10.14 0.14 -16.31
N TRP A 141 -10.73 0.39 -15.13
CA TRP A 141 -11.78 -0.44 -14.54
C TRP A 141 -13.04 0.38 -14.28
N THR A 142 -14.19 -0.30 -14.20
CA THR A 142 -15.45 0.33 -13.82
C THR A 142 -15.60 0.41 -12.30
N GLU A 143 -16.55 1.22 -11.82
CA GLU A 143 -16.91 1.26 -10.40
C GLU A 143 -17.37 -0.12 -9.88
N ILE A 144 -18.09 -0.88 -10.71
CA ILE A 144 -18.53 -2.24 -10.38
C ILE A 144 -17.34 -3.20 -10.23
N ASP A 145 -16.33 -3.08 -11.11
CA ASP A 145 -15.11 -3.90 -11.03
C ASP A 145 -14.30 -3.57 -9.79
N PHE A 146 -14.22 -2.28 -9.43
CA PHE A 146 -13.56 -1.82 -8.21
C PHE A 146 -14.24 -2.39 -6.98
N ASP A 147 -15.55 -2.21 -6.85
CA ASP A 147 -16.33 -2.72 -5.71
C ASP A 147 -16.24 -4.23 -5.56
N ARG A 148 -16.29 -4.96 -6.68
CA ARG A 148 -16.14 -6.42 -6.68
C ARG A 148 -14.75 -6.83 -6.22
N SER A 149 -13.71 -6.14 -6.70
CA SER A 149 -12.32 -6.41 -6.31
C SER A 149 -12.07 -6.10 -4.84
N VAL A 150 -12.58 -4.97 -4.31
CA VAL A 150 -12.51 -4.65 -2.88
C VAL A 150 -13.21 -5.76 -2.07
N ARG A 151 -14.46 -6.10 -2.39
CA ARG A 151 -15.20 -7.15 -1.65
C ARG A 151 -14.50 -8.51 -1.71
N GLY A 152 -14.02 -8.90 -2.89
CA GLY A 152 -13.31 -10.16 -3.10
C GLY A 152 -11.99 -10.22 -2.32
N PHE A 153 -11.25 -9.10 -2.30
CA PHE A 153 -10.00 -8.97 -1.56
C PHE A 153 -10.25 -8.99 -0.04
N CYS A 154 -11.24 -8.22 0.43
CA CYS A 154 -11.60 -8.16 1.85
C CYS A 154 -12.07 -9.53 2.37
N ALA A 155 -12.79 -10.32 1.56
CA ALA A 155 -13.21 -11.67 1.94
C ALA A 155 -12.03 -12.62 2.21
N GLN A 156 -10.86 -12.36 1.63
CA GLN A 156 -9.66 -13.18 1.81
C GLN A 156 -8.71 -12.61 2.87
N SER A 157 -8.74 -11.29 3.04
CA SER A 157 -7.71 -10.58 3.80
C SER A 157 -8.17 -10.17 5.19
N TYR A 158 -9.47 -10.17 5.49
CA TYR A 158 -9.95 -9.78 6.83
C TYR A 158 -9.58 -10.84 7.89
N PRO A 159 -9.31 -10.41 9.13
CA PRO A 159 -9.68 -9.11 9.73
C PRO A 159 -8.71 -7.95 9.40
N LYS A 160 -9.08 -6.71 9.74
CA LYS A 160 -8.38 -5.48 9.27
C LYS A 160 -6.92 -5.40 9.71
N GLU A 161 -6.55 -6.10 10.77
CA GLU A 161 -5.19 -6.22 11.28
C GLU A 161 -4.27 -6.81 10.22
N ASN A 162 -4.74 -7.79 9.45
CA ASN A 162 -3.97 -8.35 8.34
C ASN A 162 -3.72 -7.30 7.25
N LEU A 163 -4.70 -6.42 6.98
CA LEU A 163 -4.51 -5.32 6.03
C LEU A 163 -3.45 -4.35 6.55
N TRP A 164 -3.50 -4.05 7.84
CA TRP A 164 -2.55 -3.17 8.51
C TRP A 164 -1.12 -3.71 8.45
N ASP A 165 -0.95 -5.02 8.63
CA ASP A 165 0.36 -5.67 8.55
C ASP A 165 0.85 -5.81 7.10
N MET A 166 -0.07 -5.91 6.14
CA MET A 166 0.24 -6.03 4.72
C MET A 166 0.62 -4.69 4.07
N ILE A 167 0.01 -3.58 4.52
CA ILE A 167 0.35 -2.25 4.02
C ILE A 167 1.27 -1.57 5.03
N GLU A 168 2.42 -1.10 4.58
CA GLU A 168 3.25 -0.20 5.37
C GLU A 168 3.37 1.10 4.59
N LEU A 169 3.07 2.23 5.25
CA LEU A 169 3.43 3.52 4.67
C LEU A 169 4.94 3.47 4.47
N ARG A 170 5.39 3.35 3.23
CA ARG A 170 6.76 3.66 2.86
C ARG A 170 6.78 5.11 2.39
N PRO A 171 7.01 6.09 3.29
CA PRO A 171 7.41 7.44 2.88
C PRO A 171 8.79 7.46 2.21
N ASP A 172 9.48 6.32 2.23
CA ASP A 172 10.77 6.09 1.61
C ASP A 172 10.63 5.25 0.33
N ALA A 173 10.12 5.88 -0.74
CA ALA A 173 10.98 5.87 -1.91
C ALA A 173 12.26 6.59 -1.44
N PRO A 174 13.45 5.96 -1.45
CA PRO A 174 14.60 6.45 -0.70
C PRO A 174 14.83 7.93 -0.99
N GLY A 175 14.42 8.74 -0.02
CA GLY A 175 14.93 10.07 0.23
C GLY A 175 16.21 9.93 1.05
N THR A 176 17.10 9.02 0.65
CA THR A 176 18.51 9.28 0.81
C THR A 176 18.86 10.30 -0.27
N GLY A 177 19.34 11.48 0.12
CA GLY A 177 20.16 12.27 -0.81
C GLY A 177 21.19 11.34 -1.46
N PRO A 178 21.63 11.60 -2.69
CA PRO A 178 22.01 10.60 -3.71
C PRO A 178 22.89 9.45 -3.16
N ASP A 179 22.29 8.52 -2.44
CA ASP A 179 22.92 7.26 -2.10
C ASP A 179 22.65 6.38 -3.30
N LYS A 180 23.75 6.06 -3.96
CA LYS A 180 23.83 5.16 -5.10
C LYS A 180 22.82 4.02 -4.92
N PRO A 181 21.96 3.73 -5.92
CA PRO A 181 21.07 2.58 -5.85
C PRO A 181 21.89 1.35 -5.47
N LYS A 182 21.49 0.66 -4.38
CA LYS A 182 22.20 -0.51 -3.85
C LYS A 182 22.26 -1.58 -4.94
N GLY A 183 23.42 -1.73 -5.55
CA GLY A 183 23.69 -2.69 -6.61
C GLY A 183 24.17 -4.02 -6.03
N ALA A 184 24.45 -4.98 -6.92
CA ALA A 184 24.98 -6.29 -6.54
C ALA A 184 26.30 -6.19 -5.76
N ASP A 185 27.07 -5.12 -5.95
CA ASP A 185 28.33 -4.87 -5.24
C ASP A 185 28.13 -4.37 -3.80
N ASP A 186 26.92 -3.94 -3.44
CA ASP A 186 26.57 -3.48 -2.09
C ASP A 186 26.03 -4.64 -1.22
N TYR A 187 26.00 -5.87 -1.74
CA TYR A 187 25.66 -7.07 -1.00
C TYR A 187 26.89 -7.62 -0.29
N ASP A 188 26.83 -7.77 1.05
CA ASP A 188 27.95 -8.25 1.87
C ASP A 188 28.36 -9.71 1.56
N GLY A 189 27.45 -10.49 0.94
CA GLY A 189 27.70 -11.86 0.55
C GLY A 189 28.23 -12.03 -0.89
N TYR A 190 28.37 -13.28 -1.32
CA TYR A 190 28.78 -13.59 -2.69
C TYR A 190 27.57 -13.74 -3.60
N ILE A 191 27.51 -12.95 -4.68
CA ILE A 191 26.58 -13.17 -5.80
C ILE A 191 27.36 -13.71 -7.02
N PRO A 192 27.02 -14.91 -7.53
CA PRO A 192 27.55 -15.42 -8.80
C PRO A 192 27.45 -14.39 -9.93
N LEU A 193 28.49 -14.27 -10.75
CA LEU A 193 28.57 -13.27 -11.84
C LEU A 193 27.38 -13.36 -12.79
N ASP A 194 26.95 -14.57 -13.10
CA ASP A 194 25.81 -14.86 -13.98
C ASP A 194 24.46 -14.44 -13.40
N LEU A 195 24.34 -14.34 -12.06
CA LEU A 195 23.14 -13.83 -11.40
C LEU A 195 23.11 -12.31 -11.23
N ARG A 196 24.23 -11.61 -11.44
CA ARG A 196 24.30 -10.15 -11.21
C ARG A 196 23.36 -9.35 -12.11
N ASP A 197 23.14 -9.80 -13.34
CA ASP A 197 22.20 -9.14 -14.27
C ASP A 197 20.72 -9.29 -13.83
N PHE A 198 20.45 -10.26 -12.95
CA PHE A 198 19.14 -10.52 -12.38
C PHE A 198 18.97 -9.91 -10.98
N TYR A 199 20.02 -9.28 -10.45
CA TYR A 199 19.97 -8.63 -9.15
C TYR A 199 18.95 -7.48 -9.13
N SER A 200 18.28 -7.35 -8.00
CA SER A 200 17.41 -6.22 -7.69
C SER A 200 17.42 -5.97 -6.18
N TYR A 201 17.33 -4.71 -5.77
CA TYR A 201 17.08 -4.37 -4.38
C TYR A 201 15.57 -4.17 -4.16
N ASP A 202 14.99 -4.92 -3.23
CA ASP A 202 13.60 -4.77 -2.80
C ASP A 202 13.59 -4.29 -1.34
N PRO A 203 13.03 -3.12 -1.01
CA PRO A 203 13.05 -2.61 0.36
C PRO A 203 12.31 -3.48 1.41
N SER A 204 11.52 -4.47 1.00
CA SER A 204 10.80 -5.43 1.88
C SER A 204 11.57 -6.71 2.15
N GLU A 205 12.48 -7.05 1.25
CA GLU A 205 13.15 -8.34 1.23
C GLU A 205 14.69 -8.17 1.30
N GLY A 206 15.19 -6.96 1.07
CA GLY A 206 16.61 -6.61 0.99
C GLY A 206 17.21 -6.89 -0.38
N HIS A 207 18.40 -7.46 -0.39
CA HIS A 207 19.10 -7.86 -1.60
C HIS A 207 18.44 -9.10 -2.22
N CYS A 208 17.97 -8.97 -3.47
CA CYS A 208 17.24 -10.02 -4.16
C CYS A 208 17.85 -10.39 -5.52
N ILE A 209 17.54 -11.59 -6.00
CA ILE A 209 17.70 -12.02 -7.39
C ILE A 209 16.31 -12.27 -7.98
N ARG A 210 16.06 -11.73 -9.17
CA ARG A 210 14.86 -12.03 -9.94
C ARG A 210 14.99 -13.43 -10.53
N ILE A 211 14.19 -14.37 -10.04
CA ILE A 211 14.19 -15.77 -10.46
C ILE A 211 12.82 -16.20 -10.94
N ILE A 212 12.77 -17.26 -11.75
CA ILE A 212 11.55 -17.98 -12.06
C ILE A 212 11.39 -19.08 -11.00
N PRO A 213 10.28 -19.13 -10.27
CA PRO A 213 9.99 -20.25 -9.37
C PRO A 213 9.88 -21.55 -10.17
N SER A 214 10.48 -22.65 -9.71
CA SER A 214 10.51 -23.91 -10.47
C SER A 214 9.12 -24.45 -10.86
N MET A 215 8.07 -24.09 -10.12
CA MET A 215 6.70 -24.48 -10.44
C MET A 215 6.11 -23.72 -11.63
N LEU A 216 6.64 -22.54 -11.96
CA LEU A 216 6.24 -21.72 -13.11
C LEU A 216 7.14 -21.93 -14.32
N GLU A 217 8.12 -22.82 -14.22
CA GLU A 217 9.13 -23.01 -15.25
C GLU A 217 8.53 -23.51 -16.57
N GLN A 218 7.60 -24.46 -16.52
CA GLN A 218 6.99 -24.99 -17.74
C GLN A 218 6.25 -23.90 -18.52
N ASP A 219 5.55 -23.02 -17.81
CA ASP A 219 4.85 -21.88 -18.40
C ASP A 219 5.84 -20.85 -18.96
N ALA A 220 6.95 -20.59 -18.26
CA ALA A 220 8.03 -19.75 -18.77
C ALA A 220 8.73 -20.34 -20.02
N VAL A 221 8.88 -21.67 -20.09
CA VAL A 221 9.41 -22.37 -21.28
C VAL A 221 8.47 -22.23 -22.47
N LEU A 222 7.16 -22.31 -22.26
CA LEU A 222 6.16 -22.21 -23.34
C LEU A 222 5.89 -20.75 -23.73
N GLY A 223 5.97 -19.82 -22.79
CA GLY A 223 5.69 -18.40 -22.97
C GLY A 223 6.94 -17.51 -22.95
N ASN A 224 6.75 -16.28 -22.46
CA ASN A 224 7.80 -15.29 -22.24
C ASN A 224 8.33 -15.39 -20.80
N PRO A 225 9.59 -15.83 -20.57
CA PRO A 225 10.14 -16.02 -19.23
C PRO A 225 10.15 -14.77 -18.34
N GLU A 226 10.25 -13.57 -18.93
CA GLU A 226 10.31 -12.31 -18.18
C GLU A 226 9.05 -12.05 -17.34
N GLU A 227 7.90 -12.57 -17.78
CA GLU A 227 6.60 -12.42 -17.10
C GLU A 227 6.49 -13.27 -15.83
N TYR A 228 7.42 -14.21 -15.64
CA TYR A 228 7.43 -15.17 -14.53
C TYR A 228 8.58 -14.89 -13.54
N LEU A 229 9.23 -13.73 -13.64
CA LEU A 229 10.29 -13.33 -12.73
C LEU A 229 9.73 -12.77 -11.43
N HIS A 230 10.21 -13.31 -10.32
CA HIS A 230 9.89 -12.88 -8.96
C HIS A 230 11.17 -12.57 -8.19
N ALA A 231 11.15 -11.49 -7.40
CA ALA A 231 12.27 -11.14 -6.54
C ALA A 231 12.33 -12.13 -5.35
N ALA A 232 13.46 -12.82 -5.21
CA ALA A 232 13.75 -13.72 -4.10
C ALA A 232 15.02 -13.24 -3.36
N PRO A 233 15.09 -13.29 -2.02
CA PRO A 233 16.30 -12.93 -1.30
C PRO A 233 17.51 -13.72 -1.80
N VAL A 234 18.66 -13.07 -1.93
CA VAL A 234 19.90 -13.69 -2.46
C VAL A 234 20.22 -14.97 -1.69
N LYS A 235 20.13 -14.94 -0.36
CA LYS A 235 20.35 -16.11 0.52
C LYS A 235 19.48 -17.31 0.14
N SER A 236 18.18 -17.08 -0.09
CA SER A 236 17.26 -18.15 -0.48
C SER A 236 17.65 -18.78 -1.82
N VAL A 237 17.99 -17.96 -2.82
CA VAL A 237 18.39 -18.44 -4.16
C VAL A 237 19.66 -19.27 -4.09
N LEU A 238 20.67 -18.81 -3.34
CA LEU A 238 21.93 -19.52 -3.20
C LEU A 238 21.79 -20.82 -2.39
N ARG A 239 20.97 -20.81 -1.33
CA ARG A 239 20.72 -22.00 -0.50
C ARG A 239 19.95 -23.08 -1.26
N CYS A 240 18.92 -22.69 -2.00
CA CYS A 240 18.10 -23.60 -2.79
C CYS A 240 18.78 -24.05 -4.09
N GLY A 241 19.81 -23.32 -4.53
CA GLY A 241 20.44 -23.49 -5.83
C GLY A 241 19.58 -22.93 -6.95
N PHE A 242 20.17 -22.84 -8.14
CA PHE A 242 19.50 -22.34 -9.33
C PHE A 242 19.97 -23.08 -10.58
N ARG A 243 19.18 -22.96 -11.64
CA ARG A 243 19.51 -23.43 -12.98
C ARG A 243 18.98 -22.45 -14.02
N TRP A 244 19.23 -22.71 -15.30
CA TRP A 244 18.93 -21.75 -16.37
C TRP A 244 17.85 -22.26 -17.31
N VAL A 245 16.91 -21.39 -17.68
CA VAL A 245 15.90 -21.63 -18.72
C VAL A 245 15.79 -20.39 -19.61
N LYS A 246 16.04 -20.56 -20.91
CA LYS A 246 16.03 -19.47 -21.91
C LYS A 246 16.86 -18.23 -21.47
N GLY A 247 17.94 -18.44 -20.74
CA GLY A 247 18.79 -17.36 -20.23
C GLY A 247 18.30 -16.70 -18.93
N PHE A 248 17.27 -17.23 -18.27
CA PHE A 248 16.76 -16.74 -16.98
C PHE A 248 17.03 -17.76 -15.85
N PRO A 249 17.33 -17.28 -14.63
CA PRO A 249 17.58 -18.16 -13.50
C PRO A 249 16.27 -18.71 -12.95
N VAL A 250 16.26 -20.01 -12.68
CA VAL A 250 15.14 -20.76 -12.10
C VAL A 250 15.60 -21.32 -10.76
N ALA A 251 14.85 -21.05 -9.69
CA ALA A 251 15.16 -21.55 -8.35
C ALA A 251 14.01 -22.41 -7.80
N PRO A 252 14.29 -23.49 -7.05
CA PRO A 252 13.27 -24.34 -6.44
C PRO A 252 12.72 -23.72 -5.16
N ILE A 253 12.24 -22.48 -5.27
CA ILE A 253 11.58 -21.74 -4.21
C ILE A 253 10.06 -21.87 -4.44
N PRO A 254 9.29 -22.38 -3.47
CA PRO A 254 7.85 -22.51 -3.63
C PRO A 254 7.21 -21.13 -3.84
N TYR A 255 6.29 -21.05 -4.79
CA TYR A 255 5.48 -19.88 -5.09
C TYR A 255 4.02 -20.20 -4.79
N ILE A 256 3.40 -19.41 -3.92
CA ILE A 256 2.00 -19.57 -3.57
C ILE A 256 1.22 -18.45 -4.26
N PRO A 257 0.32 -18.76 -5.22
CA PRO A 257 -0.48 -17.73 -5.89
C PRO A 257 -1.21 -16.84 -4.88
N GLY A 258 -1.06 -15.53 -5.02
CA GLY A 258 -1.64 -14.53 -4.11
C GLY A 258 -0.81 -14.21 -2.86
N LEU A 259 0.13 -15.08 -2.45
CA LEU A 259 1.03 -14.85 -1.31
C LEU A 259 2.49 -14.58 -1.74
N GLY A 260 2.88 -14.97 -2.95
CA GLY A 260 4.23 -14.76 -3.47
C GLY A 260 5.18 -15.93 -3.16
N LEU A 261 6.48 -15.64 -3.10
CA LEU A 261 7.50 -16.65 -2.81
C LEU A 261 7.51 -17.02 -1.32
N ALA A 262 7.49 -18.32 -1.02
CA ALA A 262 7.63 -18.84 0.32
C ALA A 262 9.12 -18.88 0.71
N VAL A 263 9.63 -17.72 1.14
CA VAL A 263 11.02 -17.54 1.61
C VAL A 263 11.06 -17.51 3.13
N PRO A 264 12.04 -18.13 3.80
CA PRO A 264 12.17 -18.04 5.25
C PRO A 264 12.38 -16.60 5.71
N PRO A 265 11.76 -16.18 6.84
CA PRO A 265 11.93 -14.83 7.37
C PRO A 265 13.40 -14.44 7.61
N ASP A 266 14.23 -15.39 8.07
CA ASP A 266 15.65 -15.18 8.36
C ASP A 266 16.51 -14.89 7.12
N ASP A 267 15.99 -15.17 5.93
CA ASP A 267 16.68 -14.89 4.67
C ASP A 267 16.46 -13.44 4.19
N LYS A 268 15.46 -12.75 4.76
CA LYS A 268 15.18 -11.34 4.45
C LYS A 268 16.22 -10.46 5.11
N GLU A 269 16.74 -9.50 4.35
CA GLU A 269 17.79 -8.59 4.80
C GLU A 269 17.20 -7.19 4.93
N LEU A 270 16.44 -7.01 6.01
CA LEU A 270 15.85 -5.74 6.45
C LEU A 270 16.86 -4.91 7.24
#